data_AF-E9H3J3-F1
#
_entry.id   AF-E9H3J3-F1
#
_cell.length_a   1.000
_cell.length_b   1.000
_cell.length_c   1.000
_cell.angle_alpha   90.00
_cell.angle_beta   90.00
_cell.angle_gamma   90.00
#
_symmetry.space_group_name_H-M   'P 1'
#
loop_
_entity.id
_entity.type
_entity.pdbx_description
1 polymer ?
#
loop_
_entity_poly.entity_id
_entity_poly.type
_entity_poly.pdbx_seq_one_letter_code
_entity_poly.pdbx_strand_id
1 'polypeptide(L)'
;MGSSRLRQSSLEERYRKCLRISLTFLFSQVGLIGLVVAYSAVGAVLFEWLEADQEIEPRRKILQIRLDCLDDLNRLNRQRQFDNNSNDELWAINAGALLKAFETQVVKATKVEGYDGKEVDDAERQWSVSGSLLYSITVITTIGQLISSILKLNLI
;
A
#
# COMPACT_ATOMS: atom_id res chain seq x y z
N MET A 1 -27.85 37.23 20.68
CA MET A 1 -27.66 35.78 20.93
C MET A 1 -28.84 34.90 20.46
N GLY A 2 -29.46 35.19 19.30
CA GLY A 2 -30.60 34.42 18.76
C GLY A 2 -30.39 33.79 17.37
N SER A 3 -29.35 34.20 16.63
CA SER A 3 -29.18 33.80 15.22
C SER A 3 -28.55 32.41 15.02
N SER A 4 -27.82 31.89 16.01
CA SER A 4 -27.14 30.57 15.94
C SER A 4 -28.09 29.39 16.20
N ARG A 5 -29.13 29.56 17.04
CA ARG A 5 -30.10 28.50 17.37
C ARG A 5 -31.10 28.21 16.25
N LEU A 6 -31.53 29.23 15.50
CA LEU A 6 -32.42 29.05 14.33
C LEU A 6 -31.73 28.33 13.16
N ARG A 7 -30.41 28.49 13.03
CA ARG A 7 -29.61 27.80 12.00
C ARG A 7 -29.38 26.32 12.35
N GLN A 8 -29.21 26.00 13.65
CA GLN A 8 -29.09 24.63 14.14
C GLN A 8 -30.38 23.80 13.93
N SER A 9 -31.56 24.35 14.24
CA SER A 9 -32.83 23.63 14.01
C SER A 9 -33.08 23.32 12.53
N SER A 10 -32.70 24.24 11.63
CA SER A 10 -32.86 24.05 10.17
C SER A 10 -31.98 22.93 9.60
N LEU A 11 -30.79 22.71 10.17
CA LEU A 11 -29.86 21.67 9.74
C LEU A 11 -30.30 20.30 10.27
N GLU A 12 -30.76 20.23 11.51
CA GLU A 12 -31.31 19.00 12.08
C GLU A 12 -32.57 18.53 11.35
N GLU A 13 -33.46 19.45 10.97
CA GLU A 13 -34.64 19.09 10.18
C GLU A 13 -34.29 18.56 8.80
N ARG A 14 -33.27 19.13 8.15
CA ARG A 14 -32.75 18.65 6.86
C ARG A 14 -32.06 17.30 7.00
N TYR A 15 -31.26 17.11 8.04
CA TYR A 15 -30.59 15.84 8.34
C TYR A 15 -31.59 14.74 8.68
N ARG A 16 -32.62 15.04 9.48
CA ARG A 16 -33.68 14.10 9.84
C ARG A 16 -34.56 13.73 8.64
N LYS A 17 -34.84 14.69 7.74
CA LYS A 17 -35.49 14.39 6.45
C LYS A 17 -34.60 13.52 5.56
N CYS A 18 -33.32 13.86 5.43
CA CYS A 18 -32.37 13.07 4.66
C CYS A 18 -32.25 11.64 5.21
N LEU A 19 -32.09 11.47 6.52
CA LEU A 19 -32.07 10.18 7.20
C LEU A 19 -33.35 9.38 6.98
N ARG A 20 -34.52 10.03 7.04
CA ARG A 20 -35.81 9.35 6.85
C ARG A 20 -35.98 8.89 5.40
N ILE A 21 -35.56 9.71 4.44
CA ILE A 21 -35.54 9.38 3.00
C ILE A 21 -34.54 8.25 2.75
N SER A 22 -33.33 8.33 3.31
CA SER A 22 -32.34 7.26 3.27
C SER A 22 -32.87 5.98 3.89
N LEU A 23 -33.51 6.02 5.07
CA LEU A 23 -34.14 4.85 5.72
C LEU A 23 -35.25 4.23 4.88
N THR A 24 -36.10 5.04 4.24
CA THR A 24 -37.14 4.54 3.33
C THR A 24 -36.53 3.91 2.07
N PHE A 25 -35.43 4.46 1.56
CA PHE A 25 -34.71 3.90 0.41
C PHE A 25 -33.97 2.61 0.79
N LEU A 26 -33.32 2.57 1.95
CA LEU A 26 -32.61 1.41 2.52
C LEU A 26 -33.51 0.19 2.73
N PHE A 27 -34.80 0.40 2.94
CA PHE A 27 -35.80 -0.67 3.09
C PHE A 27 -36.18 -1.31 1.74
N SER A 28 -35.86 -0.66 0.62
CA SER A 28 -35.87 -1.31 -0.69
C SER A 28 -34.57 -2.08 -0.87
N GLN A 29 -34.63 -3.31 -1.39
CA GLN A 29 -33.46 -4.09 -1.81
C GLN A 29 -32.46 -3.25 -2.63
N VAL A 30 -32.99 -2.31 -3.43
CA VAL A 30 -32.20 -1.40 -4.26
C VAL A 30 -31.42 -0.38 -3.43
N GLY A 31 -31.98 0.14 -2.34
CA GLY A 31 -31.27 1.13 -1.52
C GLY A 31 -30.23 0.52 -0.61
N LEU A 32 -30.42 -0.72 -0.16
CA LEU A 32 -29.38 -1.47 0.54
C LEU A 32 -28.16 -1.67 -0.38
N ILE A 33 -28.39 -2.08 -1.63
CA ILE A 33 -27.31 -2.24 -2.64
C ILE A 33 -26.60 -0.89 -2.87
N GLY A 34 -27.36 0.19 -3.07
CA GLY A 34 -26.79 1.53 -3.26
C GLY A 34 -25.94 2.00 -2.08
N LEU A 35 -26.38 1.72 -0.84
CA LEU A 35 -25.62 2.06 0.37
C LEU A 35 -24.30 1.29 0.43
N VAL A 36 -24.30 0.00 0.10
CA VAL A 36 -23.07 -0.82 0.09
C VAL A 36 -22.08 -0.27 -0.94
N VAL A 37 -22.55 0.10 -2.14
CA VAL A 37 -21.69 0.71 -3.17
C VAL A 37 -21.10 2.04 -2.68
N ALA A 38 -21.92 2.93 -2.11
CA ALA A 38 -21.46 4.21 -1.60
C ALA A 38 -20.45 4.05 -0.45
N TYR A 39 -20.73 3.14 0.49
CA TYR A 39 -19.82 2.85 1.60
C TYR A 39 -18.51 2.24 1.13
N SER A 40 -18.56 1.36 0.11
CA SER A 40 -17.35 0.79 -0.50
C SER A 40 -16.52 1.84 -1.23
N ALA A 41 -17.15 2.80 -1.91
CA ALA A 41 -16.46 3.91 -2.56
C ALA A 41 -15.76 4.84 -1.56
N VAL A 42 -16.41 5.13 -0.42
CA VAL A 42 -15.77 5.88 0.68
C VAL A 42 -14.58 5.10 1.24
N GLY A 43 -14.74 3.78 1.43
CA GLY A 43 -13.65 2.90 1.84
C GLY A 43 -12.48 2.93 0.84
N ALA A 44 -12.76 2.89 -0.45
CA ALA A 44 -11.75 2.93 -1.51
C ALA A 44 -10.87 4.19 -1.41
N VAL A 45 -11.51 5.36 -1.32
CA VAL A 45 -10.80 6.64 -1.19
C VAL A 45 -9.99 6.69 0.10
N LEU A 46 -10.55 6.19 1.21
CA LEU A 46 -9.88 6.21 2.50
C LEU A 46 -8.66 5.29 2.54
N PHE A 47 -8.77 4.06 2.03
CA PHE A 47 -7.66 3.11 2.00
C PHE A 47 -6.57 3.54 1.03
N GLU A 48 -6.93 4.06 -0.14
CA GLU A 48 -5.95 4.65 -1.05
C GLU A 48 -5.21 5.80 -0.37
N TRP A 49 -5.92 6.70 0.32
CA TRP A 49 -5.26 7.81 1.01
C TRP A 49 -4.35 7.37 2.16
N LEU A 50 -4.73 6.33 2.92
CA LEU A 50 -3.96 5.85 4.06
C LEU A 50 -2.73 5.03 3.64
N GLU A 51 -2.85 4.20 2.61
CA GLU A 51 -1.85 3.18 2.28
C GLU A 51 -1.00 3.52 1.04
N ALA A 52 -1.45 4.43 0.17
CA ALA A 52 -0.66 4.80 -1.02
C ALA A 52 0.71 5.40 -0.67
N ASP A 53 0.79 6.20 0.40
CA ASP A 53 2.06 6.79 0.84
C ASP A 53 3.01 5.72 1.43
N GLN A 54 2.46 4.71 2.12
CA GLN A 54 3.25 3.61 2.70
C GLN A 54 3.81 2.64 1.65
N GLU A 55 3.21 2.56 0.46
CA GLU A 55 3.70 1.74 -0.66
C GLU A 55 4.93 2.36 -1.34
N ILE A 56 5.05 3.69 -1.36
CA ILE A 56 6.08 4.41 -2.13
C ILE A 56 7.41 4.51 -1.37
N GLU A 57 7.37 4.76 -0.06
CA GLU A 57 8.57 4.91 0.77
C GLU A 57 9.54 3.71 0.72
N PRO A 58 9.09 2.44 0.94
CA PRO A 58 9.99 1.28 0.89
C PRO A 58 10.56 1.07 -0.52
N ARG A 59 9.76 1.34 -1.57
CA ARG A 59 10.24 1.25 -2.97
C ARG A 59 11.33 2.26 -3.27
N ARG A 60 11.16 3.53 -2.84
CA ARG A 60 12.17 4.58 -3.02
C ARG A 60 13.46 4.24 -2.28
N LYS A 61 13.35 3.75 -1.05
CA LYS A 61 14.50 3.35 -0.23
C LYS A 61 15.30 2.21 -0.87
N ILE A 62 14.63 1.17 -1.36
CA ILE A 62 15.31 0.07 -2.07
C ILE A 62 15.93 0.55 -3.38
N LEU A 63 15.29 1.45 -4.10
CA LEU A 63 15.87 2.06 -5.31
C LEU A 63 17.18 2.79 -4.98
N GLN A 64 17.21 3.60 -3.91
CA GLN A 64 18.44 4.27 -3.47
C GLN A 64 19.54 3.28 -3.09
N ILE A 65 19.22 2.28 -2.27
CA ILE A 65 20.18 1.24 -1.86
C ILE A 65 20.74 0.48 -3.07
N ARG A 66 19.93 0.24 -4.10
CA ARG A 66 20.38 -0.37 -5.36
C ARG A 66 21.35 0.53 -6.11
N LEU A 67 21.04 1.82 -6.24
CA LEU A 67 21.90 2.78 -6.93
C LEU A 67 23.24 2.96 -6.21
N ASP A 68 23.23 3.03 -4.88
CA ASP A 68 24.45 3.14 -4.07
C ASP A 68 25.34 1.90 -4.23
N CYS A 69 24.75 0.70 -4.17
CA CYS A 69 25.47 -0.55 -4.41
C CYS A 69 26.08 -0.59 -5.81
N LEU A 70 25.35 -0.14 -6.84
CA LEU A 70 25.86 -0.06 -8.21
C LEU A 70 26.99 0.95 -8.34
N ASP A 71 26.91 2.13 -7.70
CA ASP A 71 28.00 3.10 -7.73
C ASP A 71 29.25 2.57 -7.04
N ASP A 72 29.10 1.92 -5.89
CA ASP A 72 30.22 1.30 -5.17
C ASP A 72 30.85 0.15 -5.96
N LEU A 73 30.05 -0.71 -6.59
CA LEU A 73 30.54 -1.74 -7.51
C LEU A 73 31.27 -1.13 -8.71
N ASN A 74 30.74 -0.04 -9.27
CA ASN A 74 31.34 0.65 -10.39
C ASN A 74 32.67 1.33 -9.99
N ARG A 75 32.76 1.88 -8.77
CA ARG A 75 34.02 2.39 -8.19
C ARG A 75 35.04 1.28 -8.02
N LEU A 76 34.65 0.13 -7.47
CA LEU A 76 35.52 -1.05 -7.35
C LEU A 76 36.00 -1.53 -8.72
N ASN A 77 35.12 -1.53 -9.72
CA ASN A 77 35.47 -1.94 -11.08
C ASN A 77 36.45 -0.96 -11.74
N ARG A 78 36.24 0.36 -11.57
CA ARG A 78 37.20 1.37 -12.05
C ARG A 78 38.55 1.25 -11.37
N GLN A 79 38.58 1.06 -10.05
CA GLN A 79 39.83 0.89 -9.31
C GLN A 79 40.65 -0.30 -9.86
N ARG A 80 39.98 -1.42 -10.15
CA ARG A 80 40.59 -2.58 -10.80
C ARG A 80 41.18 -2.25 -12.18
N GLN A 81 40.51 -1.44 -12.98
CA GLN A 81 40.97 -1.09 -14.33
C GLN A 81 42.29 -0.29 -14.34
N PHE A 82 42.58 0.47 -13.28
CA PHE A 82 43.81 1.25 -13.16
C PHE A 82 44.97 0.51 -12.48
N ASP A 83 44.71 -0.65 -11.87
CA ASP A 83 45.73 -1.42 -11.15
C ASP A 83 46.30 -2.54 -12.05
N ASN A 84 47.61 -2.49 -12.31
CA ASN A 84 48.31 -3.45 -13.17
C ASN A 84 48.54 -4.82 -12.49
N ASN A 85 48.28 -4.94 -11.18
CA ASN A 85 48.48 -6.15 -10.39
C ASN A 85 47.12 -6.71 -9.91
N SER A 86 46.27 -7.14 -10.86
CA SER A 86 44.88 -7.52 -10.58
C SER A 86 44.76 -8.82 -9.79
N ASN A 87 44.49 -8.70 -8.49
CA ASN A 87 44.08 -9.83 -7.64
C ASN A 87 42.56 -10.08 -7.80
N ASP A 88 42.21 -10.95 -8.74
CA ASP A 88 40.83 -11.30 -9.08
C ASP A 88 40.02 -11.81 -7.88
N GLU A 89 40.68 -12.54 -6.99
CA GLU A 89 40.09 -13.09 -5.77
C GLU A 89 39.71 -11.98 -4.78
N LEU A 90 40.58 -10.97 -4.59
CA LEU A 90 40.31 -9.85 -3.70
C LEU A 90 39.13 -9.00 -4.20
N TRP A 91 39.06 -8.79 -5.52
CA TRP A 91 37.91 -8.13 -6.14
C TRP A 91 36.62 -8.91 -5.92
N ALA A 92 36.65 -10.23 -6.13
CA ALA A 92 35.47 -11.08 -5.97
C ALA A 92 34.96 -11.09 -4.52
N ILE A 93 35.86 -11.11 -3.54
CA ILE A 93 35.51 -11.02 -2.11
C ILE A 93 34.84 -9.67 -1.81
N ASN A 94 35.41 -8.57 -2.28
CA ASN A 94 34.87 -7.23 -2.04
C ASN A 94 33.50 -7.05 -2.71
N ALA A 95 33.38 -7.38 -3.99
CA ALA A 95 32.12 -7.31 -4.72
C ALA A 95 31.04 -8.21 -4.07
N GLY A 96 31.42 -9.42 -3.64
CA GLY A 96 30.55 -10.33 -2.90
C GLY A 96 30.08 -9.75 -1.56
N ALA A 97 30.94 -9.04 -0.84
CA ALA A 97 30.58 -8.38 0.41
C ALA A 97 29.56 -7.25 0.19
N LEU A 98 29.72 -6.44 -0.87
CA LEU A 98 28.75 -5.39 -1.24
C LEU A 98 27.40 -5.99 -1.61
N LEU A 99 27.40 -7.00 -2.48
CA LEU A 99 26.18 -7.68 -2.91
C LEU A 99 25.45 -8.33 -1.74
N LYS A 100 26.18 -8.94 -0.81
CA LYS A 100 25.60 -9.55 0.40
C LYS A 100 25.01 -8.51 1.35
N ALA A 101 25.65 -7.35 1.49
CA ALA A 101 25.11 -6.24 2.26
C ALA A 101 23.83 -5.68 1.64
N PHE A 102 23.79 -5.54 0.30
CA PHE A 102 22.61 -5.16 -0.45
C PHE A 102 21.46 -6.18 -0.27
N GLU A 103 21.75 -7.47 -0.46
CA GLU A 103 20.78 -8.57 -0.29
C GLU A 103 20.15 -8.53 1.10
N THR A 104 20.98 -8.37 2.14
CA THR A 104 20.51 -8.31 3.53
C THR A 104 19.53 -7.15 3.74
N GLN A 105 19.80 -5.99 3.13
CA GLN A 105 18.92 -4.83 3.21
C GLN A 105 17.60 -5.03 2.45
N VAL A 106 17.64 -5.62 1.26
CA VAL A 106 16.44 -5.94 0.47
C VAL A 106 15.57 -6.97 1.20
N VAL A 107 16.16 -8.05 1.70
CA VAL A 107 15.44 -9.07 2.46
C VAL A 107 14.78 -8.48 3.71
N LYS A 108 15.46 -7.56 4.40
CA LYS A 108 14.88 -6.83 5.54
C LYS A 108 13.69 -5.98 5.12
N ALA A 109 13.81 -5.22 4.03
CA ALA A 109 12.71 -4.39 3.54
C ALA A 109 11.50 -5.23 3.10
N THR A 110 11.72 -6.38 2.45
CA THR A 110 10.63 -7.28 2.05
C THR A 110 9.92 -7.89 3.26
N LYS A 111 10.68 -8.36 4.27
CA LYS A 111 10.09 -9.06 5.42
C LYS A 111 9.45 -8.14 6.45
N VAL A 112 9.98 -6.92 6.62
CA VAL A 112 9.61 -6.02 7.72
C VAL A 112 8.84 -4.79 7.23
N GLU A 113 9.26 -4.23 6.08
CA GLU A 113 8.74 -2.95 5.58
C GLU A 113 7.72 -3.13 4.45
N GLY A 114 7.36 -4.38 4.11
CA GLY A 114 6.33 -4.68 3.11
C GLY A 114 6.75 -4.39 1.66
N TYR A 115 8.05 -4.32 1.38
CA TYR A 115 8.52 -4.11 0.00
C TYR A 115 8.14 -5.29 -0.90
N ASP A 116 7.35 -5.00 -1.94
CA ASP A 116 6.73 -5.98 -2.84
C ASP A 116 7.55 -6.28 -4.10
N GLY A 117 8.73 -5.67 -4.25
CA GLY A 117 9.62 -5.91 -5.39
C GLY A 117 9.31 -5.05 -6.62
N LYS A 118 8.27 -4.21 -6.57
CA LYS A 118 7.87 -3.32 -7.66
C LYS A 118 8.69 -2.03 -7.67
N GLU A 119 8.86 -1.46 -8.85
CA GLU A 119 9.56 -0.20 -9.04
C GLU A 119 8.69 1.01 -8.63
N VAL A 120 9.33 2.16 -8.43
CA VAL A 120 8.63 3.39 -8.00
C VAL A 120 7.63 3.87 -9.05
N ASP A 121 7.93 3.66 -10.33
CA ASP A 121 7.12 4.09 -11.46
C ASP A 121 6.13 3.01 -11.96
N ASP A 122 6.04 1.86 -11.27
CA ASP A 122 5.09 0.83 -11.66
C ASP A 122 3.65 1.35 -11.55
N ALA A 123 2.93 1.29 -12.67
CA ALA A 123 1.54 1.72 -12.76
C ALA A 123 0.59 0.83 -11.94
N GLU A 124 0.99 -0.41 -11.65
CA GLU A 124 0.22 -1.37 -10.87
C GLU A 124 0.42 -1.19 -9.36
N ARG A 125 -0.14 -0.12 -8.81
CA ARG A 125 -0.18 0.08 -7.34
C ARG A 125 -1.24 -0.79 -6.70
N GLN A 126 -0.87 -1.46 -5.61
CA GLN A 126 -1.79 -2.32 -4.86
C GLN A 126 -2.92 -1.50 -4.26
N TRP A 127 -2.63 -0.26 -3.83
CA TRP A 127 -3.61 0.67 -3.25
C TRP A 127 -4.11 1.73 -4.24
N SER A 128 -4.33 1.35 -5.50
CA SER A 128 -5.09 2.21 -6.44
C SER A 128 -6.58 2.26 -6.08
N VAL A 129 -7.32 3.28 -6.54
CA VAL A 129 -8.80 3.38 -6.38
C VAL A 129 -9.50 2.03 -6.55
N SER A 130 -9.15 1.29 -7.62
CA SER A 130 -9.74 -0.01 -7.95
C SER A 130 -9.33 -1.11 -6.96
N GLY A 131 -8.07 -1.14 -6.52
CA GLY A 131 -7.56 -2.08 -5.51
C GLY A 131 -8.17 -1.84 -4.14
N SER A 132 -8.21 -0.58 -3.70
CA SER A 132 -8.81 -0.14 -2.45
C SER A 132 -10.33 -0.37 -2.42
N LEU A 133 -11.02 -0.22 -3.56
CA LEU A 133 -12.44 -0.55 -3.70
C LEU A 133 -12.67 -2.05 -3.53
N LEU A 134 -11.88 -2.88 -4.25
CA LEU A 134 -11.97 -4.33 -4.13
C LEU A 134 -11.70 -4.77 -2.69
N TYR A 135 -10.68 -4.20 -2.04
CA TYR A 135 -10.38 -4.45 -0.63
C TYR A 135 -11.56 -4.09 0.28
N SER A 136 -12.13 -2.90 0.13
CA SER A 136 -13.29 -2.47 0.91
C SER A 136 -14.48 -3.44 0.77
N ILE A 137 -14.78 -3.88 -0.45
CA ILE A 137 -15.84 -4.88 -0.72
C ILE A 137 -15.55 -6.20 -0.01
N THR A 138 -14.31 -6.70 -0.04
CA THR A 138 -13.96 -7.98 0.61
C THR A 138 -14.06 -7.94 2.14
N VAL A 139 -13.80 -6.77 2.74
CA VAL A 139 -13.95 -6.54 4.20
C VAL A 139 -15.43 -6.51 4.57
N ILE A 140 -16.25 -5.76 3.83
CA ILE A 140 -17.69 -5.63 4.08
C ILE A 140 -18.41 -6.97 3.89
N THR A 141 -18.04 -7.72 2.85
CA THR A 141 -18.63 -9.03 2.55
C THR A 141 -18.03 -10.16 3.38
N THR A 142 -17.07 -9.86 4.27
CA THR A 142 -16.33 -10.78 5.15
C THR A 142 -15.64 -11.96 4.45
N ILE A 143 -15.51 -11.91 3.12
CA ILE A 143 -14.84 -12.93 2.31
C ILE A 143 -13.39 -13.14 2.76
N GLY A 144 -12.69 -12.05 3.12
CA GLY A 144 -11.29 -12.14 3.57
C GLY A 144 -11.10 -12.97 4.85
N GLN A 145 -12.03 -12.88 5.80
CA GLN A 145 -11.97 -13.68 7.04
C GLN A 145 -12.28 -15.16 6.78
N LEU A 146 -13.18 -15.44 5.83
CA LEU A 146 -13.50 -16.80 5.41
C LEU A 146 -12.28 -17.48 4.76
N ILE A 147 -11.61 -16.79 3.83
CA ILE A 147 -10.41 -17.31 3.15
C ILE A 147 -9.29 -17.58 4.16
N SER A 148 -9.04 -16.66 5.10
CA SER A 148 -8.05 -16.85 6.16
C SER A 148 -8.36 -18.06 7.05
N SER A 149 -9.64 -18.26 7.37
CA SER A 149 -10.09 -19.38 8.20
C SER A 149 -9.97 -20.72 7.46
N ILE A 150 -10.31 -20.77 6.18
CA ILE A 150 -10.16 -21.98 5.34
C ILE A 150 -8.68 -22.35 5.17
N LEU A 151 -7.80 -21.37 4.90
CA LEU A 151 -6.36 -21.60 4.77
C LEU A 151 -5.74 -22.12 6.08
N LYS A 152 -6.16 -21.59 7.24
CA LYS A 152 -5.70 -22.09 8.54
C LYS A 152 -6.20 -23.50 8.84
N LEU A 153 -7.39 -23.87 8.36
CA LEU A 153 -7.93 -25.23 8.51
C LEU A 153 -7.24 -26.26 7.60
N ASN A 154 -6.73 -25.85 6.44
CA ASN A 154 -6.04 -26.74 5.49
C ASN A 154 -4.54 -26.90 5.80
N LEU A 155 -4.02 -26.20 6.80
CA LEU A 155 -2.62 -26.21 7.23
C LEU A 155 -2.43 -26.88 8.60
N ILE A 156 -3.50 -27.50 9.12
CA ILE A 156 -3.55 -28.38 10.31
C ILE A 156 -4.03 -29.76 9.86
#